data_AF-A0A379TME2-F1
#
_entry.id   AF-A0A379TME2-F1
#
_cell.length_a   1.000
_cell.length_b   1.000
_cell.length_c   1.000
_cell.angle_alpha   90.00
_cell.angle_beta   90.00
_cell.angle_gamma   90.00
#
_symmetry.space_group_name_H-M   'P 1'
#
loop_
_entity.id
_entity.type
_entity.pdbx_description
1 polymer ?
#
loop_
_entity_poly.entity_id
_entity_poly.type
_entity_poly.pdbx_seq_one_letter_code
_entity_poly.pdbx_strand_id
1 'polypeptide(L)'
;MRAEQAGMEQSNQVFNVGWFDLVRKNKYPEVMNEYPLRAFFRRLSRECKFTVTPHRFRHTVATHMMKSPERNLYAVKKLLGHVSITSTLEYIDESVDSLRDILETELM
;
A
#
# COMPACT_ATOMS: atom_id res chain seq x y z
N MET A 1 0.98 12.32 18.81
CA MET A 1 -0.17 11.64 18.16
C MET A 1 -1.16 11.11 19.21
N ARG A 2 -2.45 10.91 18.87
CA ARG A 2 -3.45 10.30 19.80
C ARG A 2 -3.02 8.93 20.35
N ALA A 3 -2.22 8.18 19.59
CA ALA A 3 -1.68 6.88 20.01
C ALA A 3 -0.64 6.99 21.14
N GLU A 4 0.27 7.98 21.08
CA GLU A 4 1.28 8.24 22.13
C GLU A 4 0.61 8.64 23.45
N GLN A 5 -0.44 9.46 23.37
CA GLN A 5 -1.25 9.83 24.53
C GLN A 5 -1.96 8.62 25.17
N ALA A 6 -2.16 7.54 24.41
CA ALA A 6 -2.74 6.29 24.87
C ALA A 6 -1.71 5.28 25.40
N GLY A 7 -0.43 5.68 25.48
CA GLY A 7 0.67 4.85 26.01
C GLY A 7 1.43 4.02 24.97
N MET A 8 1.36 4.39 23.68
CA MET A 8 2.17 3.73 22.65
C MET A 8 3.66 4.09 22.81
N GLU A 9 4.50 3.06 22.97
CA GLU A 9 5.96 3.15 23.03
C GLU A 9 6.60 2.88 21.66
N GLN A 10 7.87 3.25 21.50
CA GLN A 10 8.65 2.98 20.27
C GLN A 10 8.83 1.48 19.99
N SER A 11 8.76 0.64 21.03
CA SER A 11 8.83 -0.81 20.93
C SER A 11 7.54 -1.42 20.34
N ASN A 12 6.43 -0.69 20.34
CA ASN A 12 5.16 -1.21 19.87
C ASN A 12 5.09 -1.25 18.34
N GLN A 13 4.27 -2.18 17.84
CA GLN A 13 4.03 -2.34 16.41
C GLN A 13 3.36 -1.09 15.82
N VAL A 14 4.09 -0.39 14.93
CA VAL A 14 3.67 0.87 14.28
C VAL A 14 2.32 0.75 13.56
N PHE A 15 2.01 -0.42 12.98
CA PHE A 15 0.77 -0.65 12.23
C PHE A 15 -0.34 -1.37 13.00
N ASN A 16 -0.29 -1.39 14.33
CA ASN A 16 -1.39 -1.94 15.12
C ASN A 16 -2.57 -0.94 15.17
N VAL A 17 -3.65 -1.29 14.48
CA VAL A 17 -4.87 -0.47 14.39
C VAL A 17 -5.53 -0.19 15.74
N GLY A 18 -5.30 -1.03 16.75
CA GLY A 18 -5.80 -0.83 18.10
C GLY A 18 -5.28 0.44 18.77
N TRP A 19 -4.11 0.96 18.34
CA TRP A 19 -3.60 2.26 18.79
C TRP A 19 -4.32 3.46 18.17
N PHE A 20 -5.10 3.23 17.11
CA PHE A 20 -5.83 4.27 16.38
C PHE A 20 -7.36 4.18 16.54
N ASP A 21 -7.89 3.02 16.95
CA ASP A 21 -9.30 2.83 17.36
C ASP A 21 -9.39 2.63 18.88
N LEU A 22 -9.17 3.72 19.63
CA LEU A 22 -9.16 3.69 21.10
C LEU A 22 -10.50 3.24 21.69
N VAL A 23 -11.62 3.48 21.00
CA VAL A 23 -12.97 3.06 21.42
C VAL A 23 -13.09 1.53 21.43
N ARG A 24 -12.41 0.86 20.49
CA ARG A 24 -12.43 -0.59 20.35
C ARG A 24 -11.09 -1.24 20.66
N LYS A 25 -10.18 -0.56 21.38
CA LYS A 25 -8.83 -1.05 21.69
C LYS A 25 -8.85 -2.50 22.23
N ASN A 26 -9.76 -2.78 23.16
CA ASN A 26 -9.91 -4.11 23.77
C ASN A 26 -10.35 -5.22 22.81
N LYS A 27 -10.82 -4.90 21.60
CA LYS A 27 -11.17 -5.87 20.55
C LYS A 27 -9.96 -6.30 19.72
N TYR A 28 -8.84 -5.59 19.85
CA TYR A 28 -7.61 -5.88 19.13
C TYR A 28 -6.61 -6.55 20.07
N PRO A 29 -5.86 -7.55 19.58
CA PRO A 29 -4.76 -8.11 20.36
C PRO A 29 -3.68 -7.05 20.58
N GLU A 30 -2.91 -7.21 21.66
CA GLU A 30 -1.78 -6.33 22.02
C GLU A 30 -0.75 -6.25 20.88
N VAL A 31 -0.47 -7.38 20.24
CA VAL A 31 0.26 -7.46 18.97
C VAL A 31 -0.72 -7.85 17.87
N MET A 32 -0.87 -6.98 16.87
CA MET A 32 -1.80 -7.20 15.77
C MET A 32 -1.31 -8.29 14.82
N ASN A 33 -2.13 -9.33 14.68
CA ASN A 33 -1.98 -10.36 13.66
C ASN A 33 -2.71 -9.96 12.36
N GLU A 34 -2.81 -10.86 11.39
CA GLU A 34 -3.39 -10.57 10.08
C GLU A 34 -4.93 -10.50 10.07
N TYR A 35 -5.61 -10.89 11.15
CA TYR A 35 -7.07 -10.97 11.19
C TYR A 35 -7.77 -9.64 10.91
N PRO A 36 -7.36 -8.49 11.49
CA PRO A 36 -7.99 -7.21 11.16
C PRO A 36 -7.77 -6.81 9.70
N LEU A 37 -6.62 -7.14 9.08
CA LEU A 37 -6.43 -6.95 7.63
C LEU A 37 -7.43 -7.81 6.83
N ARG A 38 -7.56 -9.10 7.16
CA ARG A 38 -8.52 -9.99 6.48
C ARG A 38 -9.95 -9.47 6.61
N ALA A 39 -10.34 -8.98 7.79
CA ALA A 39 -11.65 -8.41 8.04
C ALA A 39 -11.90 -7.14 7.21
N PHE A 40 -10.90 -6.25 7.14
CA PHE A 40 -10.95 -5.05 6.32
C PHE A 40 -11.15 -5.38 4.83
N PHE A 41 -10.30 -6.24 4.25
CA PHE A 41 -10.38 -6.60 2.83
C PHE A 41 -11.65 -7.38 2.49
N ARG A 42 -12.20 -8.16 3.43
CA ARG A 42 -13.52 -8.80 3.28
C ARG A 42 -14.63 -7.75 3.17
N ARG A 43 -14.61 -6.71 4.01
CA ARG A 43 -15.59 -5.62 3.94
C ARG A 43 -15.43 -4.82 2.64
N LEU A 44 -14.20 -4.46 2.29
CA LEU A 44 -13.88 -3.72 1.07
C LEU A 44 -14.35 -4.48 -0.18
N SER A 45 -14.13 -5.80 -0.24
CA SER A 45 -14.60 -6.63 -1.36
C SER A 45 -16.12 -6.58 -1.54
N ARG A 46 -16.88 -6.58 -0.42
CA ARG A 46 -18.35 -6.47 -0.46
C ARG A 46 -18.81 -5.09 -0.95
N GLU A 47 -18.15 -4.03 -0.51
CA GLU A 47 -18.47 -2.65 -0.91
C GLU A 47 -18.15 -2.42 -2.39
N CYS A 48 -17.01 -2.91 -2.87
CA CYS A 48 -16.60 -2.80 -4.26
C CYS A 48 -17.32 -3.77 -5.22
N LYS A 49 -18.05 -4.77 -4.69
CA LYS A 49 -18.70 -5.84 -5.47
C LYS A 49 -17.76 -6.70 -6.31
N PHE A 50 -16.48 -6.77 -5.95
CA PHE A 50 -15.51 -7.71 -6.51
C PHE A 50 -14.44 -8.05 -5.47
N THR A 51 -13.72 -9.16 -5.67
CA THR A 51 -12.69 -9.61 -4.73
C THR A 51 -11.50 -8.65 -4.70
N VAL A 52 -11.31 -7.97 -3.57
CA VAL A 52 -10.13 -7.15 -3.25
C VAL A 52 -9.33 -7.86 -2.17
N THR A 53 -8.10 -8.25 -2.51
CA THR A 53 -7.16 -8.89 -1.55
C THR A 53 -6.00 -7.95 -1.24
N PRO A 54 -5.30 -8.14 -0.10
CA PRO A 54 -4.09 -7.38 0.20
C PRO A 54 -3.07 -7.39 -0.95
N HIS A 55 -2.92 -8.55 -1.60
CA HIS A 55 -1.97 -8.71 -2.71
C HIS A 55 -2.42 -7.94 -3.96
N ARG A 56 -3.71 -7.99 -4.33
CA ARG A 56 -4.24 -7.19 -5.45
C ARG A 56 -4.12 -5.70 -5.18
N PHE A 57 -4.41 -5.26 -3.96
CA PHE A 57 -4.26 -3.87 -3.57
C PHE A 57 -2.80 -3.40 -3.68
N ARG A 58 -1.85 -4.23 -3.23
CA ARG A 58 -0.41 -3.97 -3.39
C ARG A 58 -0.03 -3.80 -4.87
N HIS A 59 -0.53 -4.66 -5.75
CA HIS A 59 -0.33 -4.53 -7.20
C HIS A 59 -0.88 -3.20 -7.73
N THR A 60 -2.10 -2.81 -7.33
CA THR A 60 -2.68 -1.52 -7.72
C THR A 60 -1.82 -0.33 -7.29
N VAL A 61 -1.32 -0.32 -6.05
CA VAL A 61 -0.43 0.74 -5.56
C VAL A 61 0.86 0.80 -6.40
N ALA A 62 1.46 -0.36 -6.67
CA ALA A 62 2.68 -0.44 -7.46
C ALA A 62 2.48 0.08 -8.89
N THR A 63 1.44 -0.36 -9.59
CA THR A 63 1.08 0.13 -10.92
C THR A 63 0.83 1.64 -10.90
N HIS A 64 0.12 2.16 -9.90
CA HIS A 64 -0.16 3.60 -9.83
C HIS A 64 1.12 4.42 -9.63
N MET A 65 2.04 3.98 -8.78
CA MET A 65 3.34 4.64 -8.60
C MET A 65 4.20 4.61 -9.86
N MET A 66 4.16 3.51 -10.62
CA MET A 66 4.89 3.39 -11.89
C MET A 66 4.26 4.16 -13.06
N LYS A 67 3.00 4.62 -12.91
CA LYS A 67 2.35 5.51 -13.88
C LYS A 67 2.63 6.99 -13.62
N SER A 68 3.16 7.36 -12.45
CA SER A 68 3.53 8.74 -12.15
C SER A 68 4.66 9.23 -13.08
N PRO A 69 4.65 10.49 -13.54
CA PRO A 69 5.75 11.07 -14.32
C PRO A 69 7.10 10.95 -13.59
N GLU A 70 7.09 11.14 -12.28
CA GLU A 70 8.28 11.06 -11.41
C GLU A 70 8.54 9.63 -10.88
N ARG A 71 8.13 8.61 -11.63
CA ARG A 71 8.30 7.21 -11.23
C ARG A 71 9.76 6.88 -10.96
N ASN A 72 10.03 6.43 -9.73
CA ASN A 72 11.34 5.94 -9.32
C ASN A 72 11.25 4.44 -9.02
N LEU A 73 11.76 3.63 -9.94
CA LEU A 73 11.72 2.16 -9.86
C LEU A 73 12.38 1.63 -8.58
N TYR A 74 13.48 2.25 -8.14
CA TYR A 74 14.18 1.86 -6.92
C TYR A 74 13.37 2.21 -5.66
N ALA A 75 12.70 3.37 -5.65
CA ALA A 75 11.82 3.77 -4.56
C ALA A 75 10.63 2.81 -4.44
N VAL A 76 10.00 2.44 -5.57
CA VAL A 76 8.89 1.47 -5.59
C VAL A 76 9.37 0.08 -5.15
N LYS A 77 10.50 -0.43 -5.66
CA LYS A 77 11.11 -1.69 -5.21
C LYS A 77 11.31 -1.70 -3.70
N LYS A 78 11.87 -0.61 -3.14
CA LYS A 78 12.14 -0.47 -1.70
C LYS A 78 10.85 -0.43 -0.89
N LEU A 79 9.85 0.33 -1.33
CA LEU A 79 8.55 0.42 -0.67
C LEU A 79 7.82 -0.92 -0.65
N LEU A 80 7.85 -1.65 -1.76
CA LEU A 80 7.25 -2.98 -1.86
C LEU A 80 8.09 -4.02 -1.10
N GLY A 81 9.39 -3.79 -0.90
CA GLY A 81 10.29 -4.79 -0.31
C GLY A 81 10.59 -5.93 -1.28
N HIS A 82 10.63 -5.65 -2.58
CA HIS A 82 11.04 -6.64 -3.58
C HIS A 82 12.55 -6.87 -3.52
N VAL A 83 12.94 -8.14 -3.47
CA VAL A 83 14.36 -8.55 -3.50
C VAL A 83 14.96 -8.21 -4.85
N SER A 84 14.29 -8.63 -5.94
CA SER A 84 14.69 -8.35 -7.32
C SER A 84 13.97 -7.14 -7.89
N ILE A 85 14.65 -6.40 -8.76
CA ILE A 85 14.03 -5.33 -9.55
C ILE A 85 13.09 -5.89 -10.62
N THR A 86 13.33 -7.12 -11.08
CA THR A 86 12.54 -7.80 -12.12
C THR A 86 11.06 -7.88 -11.75
N SER A 87 10.73 -8.23 -10.50
CA SER A 87 9.35 -8.28 -10.01
C SER A 87 8.67 -6.90 -9.96
N THR A 88 9.44 -5.81 -10.04
CA THR A 88 8.90 -4.44 -10.09
C THR A 88 8.72 -3.96 -11.53
N LEU A 89 9.46 -4.55 -12.49
CA LEU A 89 9.28 -4.27 -13.91
C LEU A 89 7.90 -4.72 -14.43
N GLU A 90 7.26 -5.69 -13.77
CA GLU A 90 5.89 -6.14 -14.07
C GLU A 90 4.84 -5.00 -14.02
N TYR A 91 5.16 -3.88 -13.36
CA TYR A 91 4.28 -2.72 -13.23
C TYR A 91 4.55 -1.60 -14.24
N ILE A 92 5.58 -1.74 -15.07
CA ILE A 92 5.84 -0.79 -16.14
C ILE A 92 4.84 -1.06 -17.25
N ASP A 93 3.92 -0.12 -17.42
CA ASP A 93 2.94 -0.14 -18.50
C ASP A 93 3.56 0.58 -19.72
N GLU A 94 3.81 -0.16 -20.80
CA GLU A 94 4.29 0.37 -22.08
C GLU A 94 3.15 1.07 -22.86
N SER A 95 2.21 1.73 -22.18
CA SER A 95 1.09 2.37 -22.86
C SER A 95 1.62 3.46 -23.79
N VAL A 96 1.17 3.41 -25.04
CA VAL A 96 1.58 4.35 -26.10
C VAL A 96 1.30 5.80 -25.69
N ASP A 97 0.23 6.02 -24.91
CA ASP A 97 -0.12 7.33 -24.37
C ASP A 97 0.93 7.83 -23.36
N SER A 98 1.40 6.97 -22.45
CA SER A 98 2.49 7.35 -21.53
C SER A 98 3.81 7.63 -22.25
N LEU A 99 4.10 6.90 -23.33
CA LEU A 99 5.28 7.18 -24.16
C LEU A 99 5.13 8.52 -24.92
N ARG A 100 3.92 8.83 -25.40
CA ARG A 100 3.60 10.11 -26.03
C ARG A 100 3.78 11.26 -25.03
N ASP A 101 3.23 11.17 -23.84
CA ASP A 101 3.33 12.23 -22.81
C ASP A 101 4.79 12.53 -22.45
N ILE A 102 5.64 11.50 -22.36
CA ILE A 102 7.08 11.65 -22.08
C ILE A 102 7.79 12.33 -23.24
N LEU A 103 7.52 11.89 -24.47
CA LEU A 103 8.11 12.51 -25.66
C LEU A 103 7.67 13.97 -25.81
N GLU A 104 6.39 14.28 -25.56
CA GLU A 104 5.88 15.65 -25.58
C GLU A 104 6.53 16.50 -24.47
N THR A 105 6.77 15.96 -23.28
CA THR A 105 7.40 16.70 -22.17
C THR A 105 8.90 16.96 -22.39
N GLU A 106 9.62 16.04 -23.03
CA GLU A 106 11.08 16.11 -23.19
C GLU A 106 11.53 16.73 -24.52
N LEU A 107 10.67 16.73 -25.55
CA LEU A 107 11.01 17.18 -26.92
C LEU A 107 10.22 18.40 -27.40
N MET A 108 9.20 18.87 -26.67
CA MET A 108 8.49 20.13 -26.96
C MET A 108 8.70 21.14 -25.83
#